data_AF-A0A7J2PT12-F1
#
_entry.id   AF-A0A7J2PT12-F1
#
_cell.length_a   1.000
_cell.length_b   1.000
_cell.length_c   1.000
_cell.angle_alpha   90.00
_cell.angle_beta   90.00
_cell.angle_gamma   90.00
#
_symmetry.space_group_name_H-M   'P 1'
#
loop_
_entity.id
_entity.type
_entity.pdbx_description
1 polymer ?
#
loop_
_entity_poly.entity_id
_entity_poly.type
_entity_poly.pdbx_seq_one_letter_code
_entity_poly.pdbx_strand_id
1 'polypeptide(L)'
;MSEKIEGIIDDLLNLEENAHGIAIIGKDGKIITQTENWNISNDLDKLNEFLNEKLALGKKGITSLSIQGIKYMIVENTEERKIGTNITGKGHVVICPIPIGGTGALITYVNPRAGPRDVLFNVQEYAKKLTDLI
;
A
#
# COMPACT_ATOMS: atom_id res chain seq x y z
N MET A 1 -20.82 0.25 5.10
CA MET A 1 -19.51 -0.40 4.86
C MET A 1 -18.54 0.63 4.32
N SER A 2 -18.87 1.30 3.21
CA SER A 2 -18.11 2.47 2.71
C SER A 2 -17.85 3.54 3.78
N GLU A 3 -18.85 4.03 4.51
CA GLU A 3 -18.62 5.04 5.59
C GLU A 3 -17.62 4.60 6.67
N LYS A 4 -17.57 3.31 7.02
CA LYS A 4 -16.60 2.80 8.00
C LYS A 4 -15.18 2.77 7.43
N ILE A 5 -15.06 2.46 6.13
CA ILE A 5 -13.77 2.42 5.43
C ILE A 5 -13.22 3.85 5.29
N GLU A 6 -14.07 4.80 4.90
CA GLU A 6 -13.68 6.22 4.85
C GLU A 6 -13.24 6.74 6.22
N GLY A 7 -13.98 6.42 7.30
CA GLY A 7 -13.57 6.80 8.66
C GLY A 7 -12.22 6.22 9.09
N ILE A 8 -11.89 4.99 8.67
CA ILE A 8 -10.57 4.39 8.92
C ILE A 8 -9.47 5.14 8.15
N ILE A 9 -9.75 5.59 6.93
CA ILE A 9 -8.80 6.39 6.14
C ILE A 9 -8.57 7.75 6.79
N ASP A 10 -9.65 8.44 7.16
CA ASP A 10 -9.58 9.75 7.81
C ASP A 10 -8.79 9.67 9.13
N ASP A 11 -9.06 8.65 9.94
CA ASP A 11 -8.34 8.39 11.19
C ASP A 11 -6.84 8.12 10.94
N LEU A 12 -6.47 7.46 9.83
CA LEU A 12 -5.07 7.21 9.49
C LEU A 12 -4.37 8.49 9.04
N LEU A 13 -5.02 9.29 8.17
CA LEU A 13 -4.48 10.57 7.70
C LEU A 13 -4.32 11.58 8.84
N ASN A 14 -5.25 11.59 9.80
CA ASN A 14 -5.17 12.46 10.98
C ASN A 14 -4.06 12.03 11.95
N LEU A 15 -3.76 10.73 12.02
CA LEU A 15 -2.73 10.19 12.90
C LEU A 15 -1.33 10.30 12.29
N GLU A 16 -1.20 10.05 10.98
CA GLU A 16 0.06 9.98 10.26
C GLU A 16 0.23 11.17 9.32
N GLU A 17 0.83 12.25 9.82
CA GLU A 17 1.07 13.48 9.03
C GLU A 17 1.90 13.25 7.76
N ASN A 18 2.68 12.16 7.72
CA ASN A 18 3.55 11.81 6.60
C ASN A 18 2.86 10.88 5.57
N ALA A 19 1.66 10.37 5.86
CA ALA A 19 0.82 9.61 4.94
C ALA A 19 -0.01 10.59 4.10
N HIS A 20 0.33 10.71 2.81
CA HIS A 20 -0.22 11.76 1.96
C HIS A 20 -1.25 11.25 0.95
N GLY A 21 -1.11 10.00 0.48
CA GLY A 21 -2.07 9.37 -0.41
C GLY A 21 -2.43 8.01 0.15
N ILE A 22 -3.71 7.65 0.15
CA ILE A 22 -4.18 6.33 0.58
C ILE A 22 -5.08 5.73 -0.48
N ALA A 23 -4.93 4.43 -0.73
CA ALA A 23 -5.81 3.66 -1.57
C ALA A 23 -6.05 2.28 -0.94
N ILE A 24 -7.27 1.77 -1.10
CA ILE A 24 -7.65 0.43 -0.64
C ILE A 24 -8.03 -0.41 -1.85
N ILE A 25 -7.36 -1.54 -2.00
CA ILE A 25 -7.68 -2.58 -2.98
C ILE A 25 -8.45 -3.69 -2.27
N GLY A 26 -9.61 -4.06 -2.80
CA GLY A 26 -10.43 -5.17 -2.32
C GLY A 26 -9.88 -6.54 -2.74
N LYS A 27 -10.45 -7.61 -2.18
CA LYS A 27 -10.04 -8.99 -2.51
C LYS A 27 -10.19 -9.35 -3.99
N ASP A 28 -11.07 -8.65 -4.71
CA ASP A 28 -11.30 -8.80 -6.15
C ASP A 28 -10.29 -8.04 -7.03
N GLY A 29 -9.30 -7.38 -6.40
CA GLY A 29 -8.26 -6.61 -7.09
C GLY A 29 -8.72 -5.24 -7.59
N LYS A 30 -9.92 -4.78 -7.20
CA LYS A 30 -10.43 -3.44 -7.56
C LYS A 30 -10.21 -2.45 -6.44
N ILE A 31 -10.14 -1.17 -6.81
CA ILE A 31 -10.11 -0.07 -5.84
C ILE A 31 -11.47 0.02 -5.17
N ILE A 32 -11.48 -0.05 -3.85
CA ILE A 32 -12.67 0.22 -3.04
C ILE A 32 -12.82 1.73 -2.86
N THR A 33 -11.72 2.39 -2.51
CA THR A 33 -11.65 3.85 -2.34
C THR A 33 -10.19 4.32 -2.40
N GLN A 34 -9.99 5.61 -2.63
CA GLN A 34 -8.69 6.27 -2.61
C GLN A 34 -8.85 7.77 -2.35
N THR A 35 -7.83 8.41 -1.79
CA THR A 35 -7.81 9.86 -1.55
C THR A 35 -7.79 10.64 -2.87
N GLU A 36 -8.48 11.77 -2.95
CA GLU A 36 -8.67 12.53 -4.20
C GLU A 36 -7.37 13.01 -4.86
N ASN A 37 -6.32 13.24 -4.06
CA ASN A 37 -5.01 13.68 -4.53
C ASN A 37 -4.18 12.54 -5.17
N TRP A 38 -4.71 11.33 -5.23
CA TRP A 38 -4.01 10.15 -5.70
C TRP A 38 -4.93 9.23 -6.51
N ASN A 39 -4.41 8.64 -7.58
CA ASN A 39 -5.18 7.75 -8.44
C ASN A 39 -4.31 6.60 -8.97
N ILE A 40 -4.47 5.41 -8.40
CA ILE A 40 -3.69 4.22 -8.74
C ILE A 40 -4.33 3.35 -9.81
N SER A 41 -5.49 3.75 -10.36
CA SER A 41 -6.30 2.94 -11.28
C SER A 41 -5.52 2.41 -12.49
N ASN A 42 -4.61 3.21 -13.03
CA ASN A 42 -3.81 2.84 -14.21
C ASN A 42 -2.67 1.87 -13.90
N ASP A 43 -2.35 1.64 -12.63
CA ASP A 43 -1.25 0.79 -12.18
C ASP A 43 -1.75 -0.51 -11.49
N LEU A 44 -3.07 -0.73 -11.47
CA LEU A 44 -3.71 -1.84 -10.76
C LEU A 44 -3.22 -3.21 -11.19
N ASP A 45 -3.02 -3.44 -12.50
CA ASP A 45 -2.57 -4.74 -12.98
C ASP A 45 -1.25 -5.17 -12.34
N LYS A 46 -0.28 -4.24 -12.26
CA LYS A 46 1.03 -4.49 -11.64
C LYS A 46 0.96 -4.55 -10.13
N LEU A 47 0.09 -3.75 -9.51
CA LEU A 47 -0.15 -3.82 -8.07
C LEU A 47 -0.73 -5.17 -7.68
N ASN A 48 -1.74 -5.64 -8.41
CA ASN A 48 -2.34 -6.95 -8.22
C ASN A 48 -1.34 -8.07 -8.49
N GLU A 49 -0.51 -7.98 -9.54
CA GLU A 49 0.59 -8.93 -9.77
C GLU A 49 1.52 -9.00 -8.55
N PHE A 50 1.90 -7.84 -7.99
CA PHE A 50 2.80 -7.76 -6.84
C PHE A 50 2.19 -8.26 -5.53
N LEU A 51 0.89 -8.06 -5.33
CA LEU A 51 0.15 -8.59 -4.18
C LEU A 51 0.00 -10.10 -4.26
N ASN A 52 -0.27 -10.64 -5.45
CA ASN A 52 -0.43 -12.07 -5.69
C ASN A 52 0.90 -12.85 -5.80
N GLU A 53 2.03 -12.15 -5.82
CA GLU A 53 3.35 -12.78 -5.97
C GLU A 53 3.67 -13.71 -4.78
N LYS A 54 3.73 -15.02 -5.06
CA LYS A 54 4.25 -16.04 -4.15
C LYS A 54 5.53 -16.63 -4.73
N LEU A 55 6.67 -16.28 -4.13
CA LEU A 55 7.97 -16.69 -4.64
C LEU A 55 8.35 -18.08 -4.16
N ALA A 56 8.66 -18.95 -5.12
CA ALA A 56 9.36 -20.20 -4.83
C ALA A 56 10.80 -19.92 -4.35
N LEU A 57 11.34 -20.81 -3.52
CA LEU A 57 12.71 -20.71 -3.03
C LEU A 57 13.71 -20.54 -4.19
N GLY A 58 14.52 -19.48 -4.12
CA GLY A 58 15.54 -19.17 -5.12
C GLY A 58 15.05 -18.41 -6.37
N LYS A 59 13.78 -18.03 -6.47
CA LYS A 59 13.28 -17.17 -7.56
C LYS A 59 13.43 -15.69 -7.23
N LYS A 60 13.79 -14.90 -8.24
CA LYS A 60 13.82 -13.44 -8.17
C LYS A 60 12.41 -12.91 -8.35
N GLY A 61 11.92 -12.16 -7.37
CA GLY A 61 10.62 -11.49 -7.47
C GLY A 61 10.69 -10.09 -8.04
N ILE A 62 9.55 -9.39 -7.95
CA ILE A 62 9.38 -8.00 -8.34
C ILE A 62 10.31 -7.14 -7.47
N THR A 63 11.24 -6.46 -8.13
CA THR A 63 12.26 -5.61 -7.50
C THR A 63 11.95 -4.11 -7.61
N SER A 64 10.97 -3.76 -8.44
CA SER A 64 10.49 -2.39 -8.54
C SER A 64 9.03 -2.34 -8.98
N LEU A 65 8.30 -1.37 -8.46
CA LEU A 65 6.92 -1.08 -8.80
C LEU A 65 6.84 0.37 -9.30
N SER A 66 5.95 0.67 -10.24
CA SER A 66 5.68 2.06 -10.65
C SER A 66 4.22 2.38 -10.35
N ILE A 67 3.99 3.53 -9.73
CA ILE A 67 2.65 4.04 -9.41
C ILE A 67 2.63 5.51 -9.84
N GLN A 68 1.68 5.89 -10.68
CA GLN A 68 1.56 7.23 -11.29
C GLN A 68 2.87 7.73 -11.94
N GLY A 69 3.59 6.83 -12.62
CA GLY A 69 4.86 7.15 -13.27
C GLY A 69 6.04 7.36 -12.31
N ILE A 70 5.85 7.25 -10.99
CA ILE A 70 6.94 7.24 -10.01
C ILE A 70 7.41 5.80 -9.82
N LYS A 71 8.70 5.54 -10.07
CA LYS A 71 9.31 4.22 -9.86
C LYS A 71 9.83 4.07 -8.44
N TYR A 72 9.40 3.02 -7.76
CA TYR A 72 9.80 2.64 -6.41
C TYR A 72 10.59 1.33 -6.46
N MET A 73 11.79 1.32 -5.87
CA MET A 73 12.57 0.11 -5.64
C MET A 73 12.01 -0.63 -4.43
N ILE A 74 11.77 -1.93 -4.55
CA ILE A 74 11.27 -2.74 -3.43
C ILE A 74 12.43 -3.00 -2.46
N VAL A 75 12.29 -2.50 -1.23
CA VAL A 75 13.30 -2.61 -0.17
C VAL A 75 12.86 -3.57 0.95
N GLU A 76 11.56 -3.93 0.98
CA GLU A 76 11.02 -4.94 1.88
C GLU A 76 9.82 -5.62 1.19
N ASN A 77 9.73 -6.94 1.29
CA ASN A 77 8.63 -7.72 0.71
C ASN A 77 8.36 -8.93 1.62
N THR A 78 7.33 -8.81 2.45
CA THR A 78 6.81 -9.86 3.32
C THR A 78 5.30 -10.01 3.07
N GLU A 79 4.70 -11.06 3.60
CA GLU A 79 3.24 -11.23 3.53
C GLU A 79 2.48 -10.15 4.30
N GLU A 80 3.09 -9.56 5.33
CA GLU A 80 2.45 -8.56 6.18
C GLU A 80 2.64 -7.13 5.65
N ARG A 81 3.80 -6.84 5.04
CA ARG A 81 4.07 -5.55 4.41
C ARG A 81 5.04 -5.65 3.24
N LYS A 82 4.89 -4.72 2.30
CA LYS A 82 5.80 -4.49 1.18
C LYS A 82 6.12 -3.01 1.12
N ILE A 83 7.39 -2.66 0.94
CA ILE A 83 7.87 -1.27 0.96
C ILE A 83 8.62 -0.97 -0.33
N GLY A 84 8.20 0.09 -1.01
CA GLY A 84 8.88 0.67 -2.15
C GLY A 84 9.45 2.04 -1.83
N THR A 85 10.67 2.35 -2.29
CA THR A 85 11.30 3.66 -2.13
C THR A 85 11.74 4.22 -3.48
N ASN A 86 11.39 5.47 -3.77
CA ASN A 86 11.91 6.14 -4.94
C ASN A 86 13.35 6.64 -4.69
N ILE A 87 14.29 6.19 -5.51
CA ILE A 87 15.73 6.49 -5.33
C ILE A 87 16.11 7.95 -5.63
N THR A 88 15.22 8.72 -6.27
CA THR A 88 15.45 10.14 -6.56
C THR A 88 14.72 11.06 -5.58
N GLY A 89 14.27 10.54 -4.43
CA GLY A 89 13.72 11.34 -3.33
C GLY A 89 12.27 11.78 -3.54
N LYS A 90 11.48 11.09 -4.36
CA LYS A 90 10.05 11.37 -4.56
C LYS A 90 9.12 10.74 -3.52
N GLY A 91 9.66 10.09 -2.50
CA GLY A 91 8.92 9.47 -1.41
C GLY A 91 8.90 7.95 -1.48
N HIS A 92 7.96 7.37 -0.74
CA HIS A 92 7.86 5.93 -0.52
C HIS A 92 6.43 5.44 -0.73
N VAL A 93 6.29 4.13 -0.91
CA VAL A 93 5.01 3.45 -0.85
C VAL A 93 5.09 2.33 0.17
N VAL A 94 4.11 2.29 1.07
CA VAL A 94 3.91 1.18 2.02
C VAL A 94 2.63 0.47 1.63
N ILE A 95 2.72 -0.85 1.46
CA ILE A 95 1.64 -1.72 1.00
C ILE A 95 1.46 -2.80 2.06
N CYS A 96 0.32 -2.80 2.74
CA CYS A 96 -0.02 -3.81 3.73
C CYS A 96 -1.17 -4.68 3.19
N PRO A 97 -0.90 -5.96 2.82
CA PRO A 97 -1.94 -6.87 2.35
C PRO A 97 -3.05 -7.08 3.39
N ILE A 98 -4.28 -7.25 2.90
CA ILE A 98 -5.49 -7.47 3.70
C ILE A 98 -6.21 -8.75 3.24
N PRO A 99 -6.31 -9.78 4.10
CA PRO A 99 -5.51 -9.98 5.32
C PRO A 99 -4.02 -10.17 5.00
N ILE A 100 -3.19 -10.42 6.01
CA ILE A 100 -1.77 -10.78 5.83
C ILE A 100 -1.64 -11.91 4.80
N GLY A 101 -0.81 -11.70 3.77
CA GLY A 101 -0.63 -12.62 2.64
C GLY A 101 -1.80 -12.69 1.65
N GLY A 102 -2.82 -11.85 1.83
CA GLY A 102 -4.02 -11.77 0.99
C GLY A 102 -3.84 -10.93 -0.27
N THR A 103 -4.93 -10.81 -1.03
CA THR A 103 -4.97 -10.14 -2.34
C THR A 103 -5.50 -8.70 -2.28
N GLY A 104 -6.22 -8.35 -1.22
CA GLY A 104 -6.55 -6.95 -0.90
C GLY A 104 -5.35 -6.24 -0.30
N ALA A 105 -5.38 -4.91 -0.23
CA ALA A 105 -4.31 -4.12 0.36
C ALA A 105 -4.74 -2.73 0.81
N LEU A 106 -4.14 -2.26 1.91
CA LEU A 106 -4.02 -0.85 2.23
C LEU A 106 -2.70 -0.34 1.67
N ILE A 107 -2.76 0.67 0.82
CA ILE A 107 -1.61 1.26 0.15
C ILE A 107 -1.53 2.71 0.58
N THR A 108 -0.35 3.15 1.02
CA THR A 108 -0.11 4.55 1.32
C THR A 108 1.16 5.08 0.65
N TYR A 109 1.04 6.28 0.08
CA TYR A 109 2.16 7.10 -0.32
C TYR A 109 2.67 7.91 0.87
N VAL A 110 3.97 7.80 1.15
CA VAL A 110 4.66 8.45 2.27
C VAL A 110 5.59 9.54 1.75
N ASN A 111 5.50 10.71 2.37
CA ASN A 111 6.33 11.87 2.05
C ASN A 111 7.84 11.55 2.15
N PRO A 112 8.69 12.01 1.21
CA PRO A 112 10.15 11.81 1.26
C PRO A 112 10.86 12.38 2.49
N ARG A 113 10.19 13.23 3.29
CA ARG A 113 10.75 13.77 4.54
C ARG A 113 10.79 12.75 5.68
N ALA A 114 9.99 11.70 5.61
CA ALA A 114 9.93 10.64 6.61
C ALA A 114 10.50 9.33 6.06
N GLY A 115 11.00 8.47 6.95
CA GLY A 115 11.36 7.11 6.58
C GLY A 115 10.10 6.28 6.31
N PRO A 116 10.14 5.32 5.36
CA PRO A 116 8.97 4.49 5.08
C PRO A 116 8.54 3.61 6.25
N ARG A 117 9.45 3.34 7.19
CA ARG A 117 9.18 2.51 8.37
C ARG A 117 8.58 3.29 9.53
N ASP A 118 8.60 4.62 9.47
CA ASP A 118 8.11 5.47 10.56
C ASP A 118 6.59 5.37 10.67
N VAL A 119 5.89 5.26 9.54
CA VAL A 119 4.42 5.10 9.47
C VAL A 119 3.96 3.64 9.59
N LEU A 120 4.89 2.68 9.58
CA LEU A 120 4.58 1.28 9.30
C LEU A 120 3.66 0.67 10.35
N PHE A 121 3.90 0.96 11.63
CA PHE A 121 3.10 0.44 12.73
C PHE A 121 1.62 0.79 12.57
N ASN A 122 1.31 2.08 12.36
CA ASN A 122 -0.07 2.52 12.22
C ASN A 122 -0.71 2.00 10.93
N VAL A 123 0.01 2.02 9.80
CA VAL A 123 -0.53 1.49 8.54
C VAL A 123 -0.88 0.00 8.66
N GLN A 124 -0.05 -0.81 9.32
CA GLN A 124 -0.33 -2.22 9.55
C GLN A 124 -1.54 -2.44 10.47
N GLU A 125 -1.64 -1.70 11.57
CA GLU A 125 -2.78 -1.80 12.48
C GLU A 125 -4.10 -1.39 11.79
N TYR A 126 -4.06 -0.39 10.93
CA TYR A 126 -5.23 0.04 10.15
C TYR A 126 -5.58 -0.96 9.04
N ALA A 127 -4.60 -1.60 8.40
CA ALA A 127 -4.83 -2.70 7.47
C ALA A 127 -5.57 -3.87 8.16
N LYS A 128 -5.21 -4.20 9.41
CA LYS A 128 -5.90 -5.24 10.18
C LYS A 128 -7.37 -4.90 10.43
N LYS A 129 -7.68 -3.64 10.78
CA LYS A 129 -9.08 -3.17 10.97
C LYS A 129 -9.97 -3.34 9.74
N LEU A 130 -9.36 -3.38 8.54
CA LEU A 130 -10.07 -3.54 7.26
C LEU A 130 -10.38 -5.02 6.92
N THR A 131 -9.80 -6.00 7.60
CA THR A 131 -9.89 -7.43 7.25
C THR A 131 -11.33 -7.95 7.12
N ASP A 132 -12.21 -7.53 8.03
CA ASP A 132 -13.62 -7.95 8.06
C ASP A 132 -14.54 -7.03 7.24
N LEU A 133 -13.97 -6.00 6.61
CA LEU A 133 -14.70 -4.97 5.85
C LEU A 133 -14.54 -5.11 4.33
N ILE A 134 -13.53 -5.82 3.85
CA ILE A 134 -13.18 -5.94 2.41
C ILE A 134 -12.94 -7.36 1.94
#